data_AF-A0A4Y8D746-F1
#
_entry.id   AF-A0A4Y8D746-F1
#
_cell.length_a   1.000
_cell.length_b   1.000
_cell.length_c   1.000
_cell.angle_alpha   90.00
_cell.angle_beta   90.00
_cell.angle_gamma   90.00
#
_symmetry.space_group_name_H-M   'P 1'
#
loop_
_entity.id
_entity.type
_entity.pdbx_description
1 polymer ?
#
loop_
_entity_poly.entity_id
_entity_poly.type
_entity_poly.pdbx_seq_one_letter_code
_entity_poly.pdbx_strand_id
1 'polypeptide(L)'
;MTSPQDSMTQAHYIVVGGGTSGLVVANRLTENPDVHILVLEAGVNHNDDPRVQVPAFWTTLLGSEADWQYRYVPKPGLGGRTISEPQGKLLRGSSAINCQSFIAPAQAEIDSWAKLGNNNWDWTALSPYYKKFYTLFATTRQRNSRTSSLRMTDPFSGNSTGGYSNAATVDIATKTRSYAGSAYGVPALQRPNFHLITGATVHKIFFEDTSGGVIATGVLATVNGEIKQFTATMEVILAAGVFNTPKLLEKSGIGVFHPFSRGSTHISSSNIDDAPDIDPRFLSHPADLEIFARHIQTLETLRQTRWEAKSPRFLPYP
;
A
#
# COMPACT_ATOMS: atom_id res chain seq x y z
N MET A 1 -28.12 14.53 0.14
CA MET A 1 -27.37 15.80 0.03
C MET A 1 -25.91 15.42 -0.09
N THR A 2 -25.27 15.72 -1.23
CA THR A 2 -23.84 15.48 -1.44
C THR A 2 -23.03 16.33 -0.46
N SER A 3 -22.04 15.73 0.19
CA SER A 3 -21.12 16.46 1.07
C SER A 3 -20.41 17.55 0.26
N PRO A 4 -20.12 18.74 0.82
CA PRO A 4 -19.31 19.75 0.14
C PRO A 4 -17.94 19.24 -0.36
N GLN A 5 -17.48 18.08 0.15
CA GLN A 5 -16.26 17.41 -0.29
C GLN A 5 -16.40 16.68 -1.65
N ASP A 6 -17.63 16.39 -2.11
CA ASP A 6 -17.89 15.63 -3.35
C ASP A 6 -17.70 16.47 -4.63
N SER A 7 -17.47 17.78 -4.51
CA SER A 7 -17.29 18.70 -5.64
C SER A 7 -15.82 18.98 -5.99
N MET A 8 -14.87 18.58 -5.15
CA MET A 8 -13.46 18.87 -5.37
C MET A 8 -12.88 17.93 -6.45
N THR A 9 -12.49 18.51 -7.58
CA THR A 9 -11.87 17.78 -8.70
C THR A 9 -10.39 18.11 -8.88
N GLN A 10 -9.81 18.96 -8.04
CA GLN A 10 -8.39 19.34 -8.12
C GLN A 10 -7.78 19.44 -6.72
N ALA A 11 -6.55 18.94 -6.55
CA ALA A 11 -5.79 19.02 -5.30
C ALA A 11 -4.29 19.14 -5.59
N HIS A 12 -3.47 19.46 -4.59
CA HIS A 12 -2.01 19.39 -4.74
C HIS A 12 -1.57 17.94 -4.91
N TYR A 13 -2.02 17.07 -4.01
CA TYR A 13 -1.76 15.65 -4.12
C TYR A 13 -3.07 14.87 -4.18
N ILE A 14 -3.10 13.88 -5.07
CA ILE A 14 -4.15 12.86 -5.10
C ILE A 14 -3.57 11.57 -4.57
N VAL A 15 -4.14 11.05 -3.48
CA VAL A 15 -3.79 9.75 -2.90
C VAL A 15 -4.83 8.72 -3.32
N VAL A 16 -4.40 7.71 -4.07
CA VAL A 16 -5.26 6.62 -4.53
C VAL A 16 -5.24 5.49 -3.53
N GLY A 17 -6.28 5.37 -2.71
CA GLY A 17 -6.43 4.38 -1.64
C GLY A 17 -6.31 5.01 -0.25
N GLY A 18 -7.38 4.95 0.52
CA GLY A 18 -7.47 5.38 1.91
C GLY A 18 -7.08 4.29 2.91
N GLY A 19 -6.13 3.42 2.53
CA GLY A 19 -5.59 2.35 3.37
C GLY A 19 -4.58 2.82 4.41
N THR A 20 -3.82 1.89 4.99
CA THR A 20 -2.80 2.19 6.01
C THR A 20 -1.76 3.21 5.54
N SER A 21 -1.11 2.96 4.40
CA SER A 21 -0.09 3.87 3.86
C SER A 21 -0.69 5.19 3.36
N GLY A 22 -1.82 5.12 2.66
CA GLY A 22 -2.48 6.30 2.09
C GLY A 22 -2.90 7.32 3.16
N LEU A 23 -3.51 6.86 4.26
CA LEU A 23 -3.90 7.76 5.35
C LEU A 23 -2.69 8.31 6.12
N VAL A 24 -1.61 7.54 6.28
CA VAL A 24 -0.37 8.05 6.89
C VAL A 24 0.19 9.19 6.05
N VAL A 25 0.36 8.98 4.74
CA VAL A 25 0.91 9.99 3.83
C VAL A 25 0.02 11.23 3.81
N ALA A 26 -1.29 11.05 3.60
CA ALA A 26 -2.23 12.16 3.55
C ALA A 26 -2.29 12.95 4.88
N ASN A 27 -2.27 12.26 6.03
CA ASN A 27 -2.22 12.93 7.33
C ASN A 27 -0.93 13.73 7.54
N ARG A 28 0.23 13.22 7.08
CA ARG A 28 1.50 13.93 7.22
C ARG A 28 1.61 15.14 6.28
N LEU A 29 1.17 14.99 5.03
CA LEU A 29 1.20 16.11 4.07
C LEU A 29 0.27 17.24 4.50
N THR A 30 -0.89 16.92 5.07
CA THR A 30 -1.85 17.93 5.56
C THR A 30 -1.42 18.63 6.85
N GLU A 31 -0.29 18.26 7.47
CA GLU A 31 0.31 19.06 8.55
C GLU A 31 0.74 20.46 8.05
N ASN A 32 1.02 20.60 6.75
CA ASN A 32 1.16 21.91 6.11
C ASN A 32 -0.23 22.43 5.67
N PRO A 33 -0.75 23.53 6.25
CA PRO A 33 -2.08 24.04 5.93
C PRO A 33 -2.24 24.51 4.49
N ASP A 34 -1.15 24.85 3.80
CA ASP A 34 -1.17 25.30 2.40
C ASP A 34 -1.32 24.13 1.41
N VAL A 35 -1.17 22.89 1.89
CA VAL A 35 -1.21 21.68 1.07
C VAL A 35 -2.57 21.01 1.18
N HIS A 36 -3.38 21.16 0.14
CA HIS A 36 -4.62 20.41 -0.07
C HIS A 36 -4.39 19.00 -0.63
N ILE A 37 -4.97 18.00 0.05
CA ILE A 37 -4.88 16.58 -0.32
C ILE A 37 -6.27 16.03 -0.61
N LEU A 38 -6.40 15.26 -1.69
CA LEU A 38 -7.60 14.47 -1.98
C LEU A 38 -7.28 12.97 -1.91
N VAL A 39 -7.97 12.26 -1.03
CA VAL A 39 -7.91 10.80 -0.94
C VAL A 39 -9.11 10.19 -1.66
N LEU A 40 -8.86 9.28 -2.61
CA LEU A 40 -9.89 8.50 -3.30
C LEU A 40 -9.86 7.05 -2.79
N GLU A 41 -10.89 6.63 -2.07
CA GLU A 41 -11.02 5.29 -1.51
C GLU A 41 -12.16 4.52 -2.19
N ALA A 42 -11.86 3.32 -2.70
CA ALA A 42 -12.82 2.53 -3.45
C ALA A 42 -13.92 1.90 -2.58
N GLY A 43 -13.60 1.57 -1.34
CA GLY A 43 -14.56 1.09 -0.35
C GLY A 43 -15.32 2.22 0.34
N VAL A 44 -16.26 1.85 1.21
CA VAL A 44 -17.05 2.80 1.99
C VAL A 44 -16.49 2.98 3.40
N ASN A 45 -17.01 3.96 4.14
CA ASN A 45 -16.69 4.17 5.53
C ASN A 45 -17.56 3.27 6.43
N HIS A 46 -16.97 2.22 7.01
CA HIS A 46 -17.61 1.31 7.96
C HIS A 46 -17.16 1.55 9.42
N ASN A 47 -16.96 2.81 9.79
CA ASN A 47 -16.55 3.18 11.15
C ASN A 47 -17.47 2.63 12.24
N ASP A 48 -18.77 2.72 12.03
CA ASP A 48 -19.75 2.38 13.05
C ASP A 48 -20.09 0.89 13.06
N ASP A 49 -19.47 0.11 12.17
CA ASP A 49 -19.67 -1.34 12.09
C ASP A 49 -18.98 -2.05 13.28
N PRO A 50 -19.75 -2.73 14.14
CA PRO A 50 -19.18 -3.48 15.26
C PRO A 50 -18.18 -4.55 14.81
N ARG A 51 -18.31 -5.11 13.60
CA ARG A 51 -17.37 -6.10 13.05
C ARG A 51 -15.96 -5.50 12.88
N VAL A 52 -15.87 -4.20 12.59
CA VAL A 52 -14.61 -3.46 12.44
C VAL A 52 -14.07 -3.05 13.81
N GLN A 53 -14.92 -2.53 14.68
CA GLN A 53 -14.51 -1.97 15.96
C GLN A 53 -14.15 -3.03 17.01
N VAL A 54 -14.90 -4.13 17.06
CA VAL A 54 -14.70 -5.21 18.04
C VAL A 54 -13.60 -6.13 17.53
N PRO A 55 -12.43 -6.19 18.20
CA PRO A 55 -11.27 -6.98 17.78
C PRO A 55 -11.62 -8.42 17.35
N ALA A 56 -12.41 -9.11 18.17
CA ALA A 56 -12.74 -10.52 17.96
C ALA A 56 -13.60 -10.81 16.71
N PHE A 57 -14.24 -9.80 16.11
CA PHE A 57 -15.17 -9.99 14.99
C PHE A 57 -14.52 -9.89 13.61
N TRP A 58 -13.20 -9.68 13.54
CA TRP A 58 -12.50 -9.48 12.26
C TRP A 58 -12.72 -10.61 11.25
N THR A 59 -12.88 -11.86 11.70
CA THR A 59 -13.13 -13.03 10.84
C THR A 59 -14.47 -12.93 10.09
N THR A 60 -15.44 -12.18 10.61
CA THR A 60 -16.76 -11.96 9.98
C THR A 60 -16.71 -10.96 8.81
N LEU A 61 -15.61 -10.21 8.68
CA LEU A 61 -15.38 -9.30 7.54
C LEU A 61 -14.74 -10.01 6.35
N LEU A 62 -14.11 -11.16 6.57
CA LEU A 62 -13.49 -11.94 5.49
C LEU A 62 -14.58 -12.48 4.57
N GLY A 63 -14.45 -12.23 3.27
CA GLY A 63 -15.51 -12.60 2.33
C GLY A 63 -16.77 -11.73 2.41
N SER A 64 -16.78 -10.62 3.16
CA SER A 64 -17.89 -9.68 3.20
C SER A 64 -17.73 -8.56 2.17
N GLU A 65 -18.64 -7.61 2.13
CA GLU A 65 -18.54 -6.37 1.35
C GLU A 65 -17.31 -5.50 1.67
N ALA A 66 -16.72 -5.69 2.86
CA ALA A 66 -15.50 -5.02 3.32
C ALA A 66 -14.22 -5.70 2.80
N ASP A 67 -14.33 -6.79 2.05
CA ASP A 67 -13.22 -7.53 1.46
C ASP A 67 -13.23 -7.36 -0.07
N TRP A 68 -12.06 -7.26 -0.68
CA TRP A 68 -11.90 -7.36 -2.14
C TRP A 68 -12.16 -8.78 -2.66
N GLN A 69 -12.09 -9.78 -1.78
CA GLN A 69 -12.37 -11.19 -2.05
C GLN A 69 -11.52 -11.77 -3.17
N TYR A 70 -10.24 -11.40 -3.22
CA TYR A 70 -9.32 -11.94 -4.22
C TYR A 70 -9.19 -13.45 -4.05
N ARG A 71 -8.96 -14.11 -5.18
CA ARG A 71 -8.82 -15.57 -5.25
C ARG A 71 -7.67 -15.92 -6.17
N TYR A 72 -6.83 -16.85 -5.72
CA TYR A 72 -5.83 -17.42 -6.60
C TYR A 72 -6.51 -18.23 -7.71
N VAL A 73 -5.96 -18.18 -8.92
CA VAL A 73 -6.34 -19.14 -9.96
C VAL A 73 -5.94 -20.56 -9.52
N PRO A 74 -6.72 -21.61 -9.85
CA PRO A 74 -6.34 -22.98 -9.54
C PRO A 74 -4.94 -23.33 -10.06
N LYS A 75 -4.10 -23.94 -9.21
CA LYS A 75 -2.74 -24.38 -9.56
C LYS A 75 -2.54 -25.86 -9.19
N PRO A 76 -1.79 -26.64 -9.99
CA PRO A 76 -1.45 -28.03 -9.65
C PRO A 76 -0.78 -28.18 -8.28
N GLY A 77 0.14 -27.27 -7.92
CA GLY A 77 0.81 -27.28 -6.61
C GLY A 77 -0.12 -27.04 -5.41
N LEU A 78 -1.36 -26.59 -5.65
CA LEU A 78 -2.40 -26.45 -4.63
C LEU A 78 -3.44 -27.59 -4.70
N GLY A 79 -3.23 -28.61 -5.54
CA GLY A 79 -4.20 -29.67 -5.78
C GLY A 79 -5.47 -29.17 -6.48
N GLY A 80 -5.36 -28.16 -7.34
CA GLY A 80 -6.50 -27.55 -8.04
C GLY A 80 -7.38 -26.66 -7.16
N ARG A 81 -7.00 -26.42 -5.91
CA ARG A 81 -7.75 -25.55 -5.00
C ARG A 81 -7.58 -24.08 -5.35
N THR A 82 -8.64 -23.32 -5.10
CA THR A 82 -8.65 -21.86 -5.05
C THR A 82 -8.52 -21.41 -3.61
N ILE A 83 -7.53 -20.58 -3.31
CA ILE A 83 -7.34 -19.99 -1.98
C ILE A 83 -7.88 -18.55 -2.01
N SER A 84 -8.57 -18.16 -0.93
CA SER A 84 -9.05 -16.80 -0.74
C SER A 84 -7.91 -15.94 -0.17
N GLU A 85 -7.76 -14.73 -0.67
CA GLU A 85 -6.77 -13.74 -0.24
C GLU A 85 -7.51 -12.46 0.19
N PRO A 86 -7.93 -12.37 1.47
CA PRO A 86 -8.69 -11.23 1.95
C PRO A 86 -7.87 -9.94 1.93
N GLN A 87 -8.45 -8.86 1.41
CA GLN A 87 -7.85 -7.53 1.40
C GLN A 87 -8.93 -6.49 1.67
N GLY A 88 -8.66 -5.51 2.53
CA GLY A 88 -9.69 -4.55 2.93
C GLY A 88 -10.16 -3.67 1.77
N LYS A 89 -11.47 -3.69 1.50
CA LYS A 89 -12.20 -2.83 0.57
C LYS A 89 -13.13 -1.89 1.35
N LEU A 90 -12.52 -1.03 2.14
CA LEU A 90 -13.15 -0.04 3.00
C LEU A 90 -12.12 1.01 3.36
N LEU A 91 -12.57 2.17 3.81
CA LEU A 91 -11.68 3.15 4.42
C LEU A 91 -10.80 2.44 5.46
N ARG A 92 -9.50 2.78 5.50
CA ARG A 92 -8.43 2.16 6.29
C ARG A 92 -7.89 0.83 5.77
N GLY A 93 -8.48 0.29 4.71
CA GLY A 93 -8.02 -0.90 4.01
C GLY A 93 -7.86 -2.10 4.95
N SER A 94 -6.83 -2.92 4.71
CA SER A 94 -6.63 -4.18 5.44
C SER A 94 -6.42 -4.01 6.95
N SER A 95 -6.07 -2.81 7.45
CA SER A 95 -5.98 -2.56 8.90
C SER A 95 -7.34 -2.69 9.62
N ALA A 96 -8.46 -2.50 8.90
CA ALA A 96 -9.80 -2.64 9.44
C ALA A 96 -10.31 -4.09 9.49
N ILE A 97 -9.71 -5.01 8.71
CA ILE A 97 -10.15 -6.42 8.64
C ILE A 97 -9.10 -7.42 9.18
N ASN A 98 -7.88 -6.97 9.53
CA ASN A 98 -6.81 -7.89 9.93
C ASN A 98 -7.00 -8.50 11.34
N CYS A 99 -6.17 -9.49 11.66
CA CYS A 99 -6.11 -10.17 12.95
C CYS A 99 -5.35 -9.42 14.06
N GLN A 100 -4.99 -8.15 13.84
CA GLN A 100 -4.42 -7.22 14.83
C GLN A 100 -3.08 -7.62 15.45
N SER A 101 -2.41 -8.66 14.92
CA SER A 101 -1.09 -9.08 15.40
C SER A 101 -0.07 -7.97 15.18
N PHE A 102 0.59 -7.55 16.25
CA PHE A 102 1.57 -6.47 16.20
C PHE A 102 3.00 -7.02 16.23
N ILE A 103 3.48 -7.41 15.05
CA ILE A 103 4.77 -8.06 14.86
C ILE A 103 5.81 -7.04 14.39
N ALA A 104 6.94 -6.98 15.07
CA ALA A 104 8.05 -6.12 14.70
C ALA A 104 8.89 -6.75 13.56
N PRO A 105 9.38 -5.95 12.60
CA PRO A 105 10.28 -6.46 11.58
C PRO A 105 11.66 -6.77 12.15
N ALA A 106 12.37 -7.70 11.53
CA ALA A 106 13.76 -7.95 11.87
C ALA A 106 14.68 -6.93 11.19
N GLN A 107 15.76 -6.51 11.86
CA GLN A 107 16.77 -5.62 11.28
C GLN A 107 17.31 -6.17 9.96
N ALA A 108 17.61 -7.47 9.90
CA ALA A 108 18.14 -8.11 8.69
C ALA A 108 17.19 -8.02 7.48
N GLU A 109 15.86 -8.04 7.73
CA GLU A 109 14.86 -7.87 6.68
C GLU A 109 14.88 -6.43 6.15
N ILE A 110 14.98 -5.44 7.03
CA ILE A 110 15.02 -4.04 6.62
C ILE A 110 16.35 -3.70 5.94
N ASP A 111 17.48 -4.13 6.48
CA ASP A 111 18.81 -3.93 5.88
C ASP A 111 18.92 -4.59 4.48
N SER A 112 18.10 -5.61 4.21
CA SER A 112 18.04 -6.21 2.87
C SER A 112 17.50 -5.25 1.81
N TRP A 113 16.65 -4.28 2.17
CA TRP A 113 16.09 -3.31 1.22
C TRP A 113 17.17 -2.36 0.70
N ALA A 114 18.08 -1.91 1.56
CA ALA A 114 19.25 -1.15 1.14
C ALA A 114 20.16 -1.95 0.19
N LYS A 115 20.33 -3.26 0.45
CA LYS A 115 21.09 -4.17 -0.45
C LYS A 115 20.44 -4.33 -1.82
N LEU A 116 19.12 -4.14 -1.92
CA LEU A 116 18.39 -4.12 -3.20
C LEU A 116 18.49 -2.77 -3.94
N GLY A 117 19.31 -1.83 -3.44
CA GLY A 117 19.56 -0.53 -4.06
C GLY A 117 18.69 0.61 -3.52
N ASN A 118 17.89 0.38 -2.48
CA ASN A 118 17.10 1.42 -1.83
C ASN A 118 17.95 2.17 -0.80
N ASN A 119 18.77 3.11 -1.28
CA ASN A 119 19.65 3.90 -0.41
C ASN A 119 18.87 4.57 0.73
N ASN A 120 19.38 4.50 1.95
CA ASN A 120 18.75 4.99 3.19
C ASN A 120 17.45 4.24 3.60
N TRP A 121 17.19 3.05 3.05
CA TRP A 121 16.15 2.14 3.53
C TRP A 121 16.75 0.97 4.30
N ASP A 122 17.65 1.28 5.24
CA ASP A 122 18.21 0.33 6.20
C ASP A 122 17.61 0.54 7.60
N TRP A 123 17.93 -0.36 8.53
CA TRP A 123 17.42 -0.30 9.90
C TRP A 123 17.82 0.98 10.63
N THR A 124 19.02 1.51 10.37
CA THR A 124 19.49 2.73 11.03
C THR A 124 18.61 3.91 10.64
N ALA A 125 18.29 4.02 9.35
CA ALA A 125 17.42 5.08 8.84
C ALA A 125 15.95 4.91 9.25
N LEU A 126 15.43 3.68 9.27
CA LEU A 126 13.99 3.42 9.45
C LEU A 126 13.56 3.13 10.90
N SER A 127 14.46 2.65 11.77
CA SER A 127 14.13 2.35 13.17
C SER A 127 13.54 3.52 13.96
N PRO A 128 13.90 4.81 13.74
CA PRO A 128 13.23 5.93 14.40
C PRO A 128 11.75 6.05 14.00
N TYR A 129 11.41 5.74 12.75
CA TYR A 129 10.03 5.75 12.26
C TYR A 129 9.23 4.57 12.82
N TYR A 130 9.85 3.39 12.95
CA TYR A 130 9.25 2.25 13.64
C TYR A 130 8.92 2.59 15.10
N LYS A 131 9.79 3.31 15.82
CA LYS A 131 9.48 3.74 17.20
C LYS A 131 8.40 4.83 17.28
N LYS A 132 8.26 5.65 16.24
CA LYS A 132 7.34 6.80 16.22
C LYS A 132 5.87 6.40 16.02
N PHE A 133 5.58 5.25 15.41
CA PHE A 133 4.20 4.95 14.96
C PHE A 133 3.32 4.24 16.01
N TYR A 134 3.89 3.75 17.12
CA TYR A 134 3.15 2.99 18.12
C TYR A 134 3.39 3.50 19.55
N THR A 135 2.41 3.24 20.41
CA THR A 135 2.53 3.36 21.87
C THR A 135 2.26 1.99 22.48
N LEU A 136 3.23 1.42 23.20
CA LEU A 136 3.06 0.14 23.89
C LEU A 136 2.56 0.36 25.31
N PHE A 137 1.46 -0.31 25.65
CA PHE A 137 0.98 -0.42 27.04
C PHE A 137 1.40 -1.79 27.61
N ALA A 138 2.47 -1.82 28.38
CA ALA A 138 2.88 -3.02 29.11
C ALA A 138 1.97 -3.20 30.34
N THR A 139 1.37 -4.39 30.51
CA THR A 139 0.62 -4.70 31.73
C THR A 139 1.58 -4.96 32.89
N THR A 140 1.21 -4.54 34.10
CA THR A 140 2.01 -4.62 35.33
C THR A 140 2.50 -6.06 35.64
N ARG A 141 1.84 -7.10 35.12
CA ARG A 141 2.24 -8.52 35.27
C ARG A 141 3.48 -8.91 34.45
N GLN A 142 3.76 -8.28 33.31
CA GLN A 142 4.96 -8.58 32.52
C GLN A 142 6.25 -8.03 33.13
N ARG A 143 6.18 -7.05 34.05
CA ARG A 143 7.36 -6.52 34.75
C ARG A 143 7.92 -7.48 35.81
N ASN A 144 7.14 -8.45 36.30
CA ASN A 144 7.47 -9.23 37.50
C ASN A 144 7.68 -10.74 37.26
N SER A 145 7.54 -11.28 36.03
CA SER A 145 7.80 -12.70 35.78
C SER A 145 9.28 -12.97 35.53
N ARG A 146 10.06 -13.13 36.61
CA ARG A 146 11.42 -13.70 36.58
C ARG A 146 11.43 -15.24 36.37
N THR A 147 10.30 -15.85 36.02
CA THR A 147 10.08 -17.30 36.14
C THR A 147 9.95 -18.07 34.82
N SER A 148 10.14 -17.44 33.65
CA SER A 148 10.25 -18.18 32.38
C SER A 148 11.70 -18.19 31.91
N SER A 149 12.24 -19.39 31.64
CA SER A 149 13.53 -19.62 30.97
C SER A 149 13.63 -19.00 29.57
N LEU A 150 12.51 -18.50 29.04
CA LEU A 150 12.46 -17.64 27.86
C LEU A 150 12.85 -16.21 28.28
N ARG A 151 14.07 -15.79 27.90
CA ARG A 151 14.45 -14.37 27.99
C ARG A 151 13.47 -13.57 27.14
N MET A 152 12.60 -12.77 27.77
CA MET A 152 11.81 -11.76 27.06
C MET A 152 12.75 -10.66 26.59
N THR A 153 13.28 -10.82 25.38
CA THR A 153 13.96 -9.74 24.65
C THR A 153 12.91 -8.73 24.18
N ASP A 154 13.29 -7.47 24.04
CA ASP A 154 12.43 -6.46 23.42
C ASP A 154 12.18 -6.87 21.96
N PRO A 155 10.94 -7.25 21.58
CA PRO A 155 10.67 -7.70 20.21
C PRO A 155 10.85 -6.56 19.19
N PHE A 156 10.87 -5.30 19.62
CA PHE A 156 11.07 -4.13 18.75
C PHE A 156 12.53 -3.68 18.65
N SER A 157 13.48 -4.46 19.21
CA SER A 157 14.92 -4.20 19.12
C SER A 157 15.51 -4.42 17.73
N GLY A 158 14.76 -5.08 16.82
CA GLY A 158 15.25 -5.54 15.52
C GLY A 158 15.82 -6.96 15.54
N ASN A 159 15.93 -7.58 16.72
CA ASN A 159 16.33 -8.97 16.87
C ASN A 159 15.12 -9.87 17.16
N SER A 160 14.47 -10.34 16.09
CA SER A 160 13.24 -11.16 16.15
C SER A 160 13.55 -12.65 16.42
N THR A 161 14.27 -12.95 17.50
CA THR A 161 14.60 -14.32 17.91
C THR A 161 13.95 -14.69 19.25
N GLY A 162 13.50 -15.93 19.37
CA GLY A 162 12.87 -16.46 20.59
C GLY A 162 11.34 -16.30 20.65
N GLY A 163 10.77 -16.61 21.81
CA GLY A 163 9.34 -16.50 22.07
C GLY A 163 9.01 -15.27 22.91
N TYR A 164 7.95 -14.55 22.53
CA TYR A 164 7.42 -13.41 23.27
C TYR A 164 5.89 -13.39 23.24
N SER A 165 5.26 -12.70 24.19
CA SER A 165 3.82 -12.45 24.11
C SER A 165 3.56 -11.37 23.07
N ASN A 166 2.89 -11.73 21.98
CA ASN A 166 2.58 -10.78 20.91
C ASN A 166 1.61 -9.70 21.39
N ALA A 167 1.89 -8.44 21.04
CA ALA A 167 0.97 -7.35 21.27
C ALA A 167 -0.15 -7.36 20.22
N ALA A 168 -1.27 -6.72 20.54
CA ALA A 168 -2.38 -6.53 19.62
C ALA A 168 -2.62 -5.04 19.37
N THR A 169 -2.98 -4.68 18.13
CA THR A 169 -3.37 -3.31 17.78
C THR A 169 -4.79 -3.02 18.29
N VAL A 170 -4.91 -2.81 19.60
CA VAL A 170 -6.15 -2.54 20.34
C VAL A 170 -5.92 -1.36 21.28
N ASP A 171 -6.86 -0.41 21.28
CA ASP A 171 -6.83 0.70 22.23
C ASP A 171 -7.27 0.22 23.62
N ILE A 172 -6.43 0.49 24.62
CA ILE A 172 -6.66 -0.05 25.98
C ILE A 172 -7.81 0.64 26.71
N ALA A 173 -8.15 1.88 26.38
CA ALA A 173 -9.18 2.65 27.07
C ALA A 173 -10.57 2.29 26.54
N THR A 174 -10.71 2.29 25.22
CA THR A 174 -11.96 2.06 24.50
C THR A 174 -12.23 0.58 24.21
N LYS A 175 -11.19 -0.27 24.31
CA LYS A 175 -11.22 -1.71 23.95
C LYS A 175 -11.58 -1.98 22.49
N THR A 176 -11.46 -0.97 21.63
CA THR A 176 -11.70 -1.11 20.20
C THR A 176 -10.39 -1.29 19.43
N ARG A 177 -10.50 -1.72 18.18
CA ARG A 177 -9.37 -1.84 17.27
C ARG A 177 -8.61 -0.51 17.14
N SER A 178 -7.27 -0.57 17.24
CA SER A 178 -6.39 0.50 16.80
C SER A 178 -5.94 0.24 15.36
N TYR A 179 -6.21 1.18 14.45
CA TYR A 179 -5.96 1.02 13.02
C TYR A 179 -5.72 2.40 12.38
N ALA A 180 -5.32 2.43 11.10
CA ALA A 180 -4.84 3.65 10.45
C ALA A 180 -5.81 4.84 10.49
N GLY A 181 -7.11 4.57 10.58
CA GLY A 181 -8.12 5.61 10.58
C GLY A 181 -8.33 6.27 11.93
N SER A 182 -8.25 5.54 13.06
CA SER A 182 -8.31 6.21 14.36
C SER A 182 -7.05 7.02 14.61
N ALA A 183 -5.89 6.52 14.19
CA ALA A 183 -4.60 7.17 14.41
C ALA A 183 -4.28 8.33 13.44
N TYR A 184 -4.63 8.20 12.15
CA TYR A 184 -4.26 9.18 11.11
C TYR A 184 -5.46 9.77 10.39
N GLY A 185 -6.48 8.97 10.08
CA GLY A 185 -7.67 9.41 9.35
C GLY A 185 -8.51 10.43 10.12
N VAL A 186 -8.85 10.14 11.39
CA VAL A 186 -9.69 11.02 12.23
C VAL A 186 -9.00 12.37 12.47
N PRO A 187 -7.72 12.44 12.86
CA PRO A 187 -7.02 13.72 12.95
C PRO A 187 -6.97 14.49 11.63
N ALA A 188 -6.74 13.80 10.51
CA ALA A 188 -6.68 14.44 9.20
C ALA A 188 -8.04 15.01 8.77
N LEU A 189 -9.14 14.29 9.01
CA LEU A 189 -10.50 14.74 8.71
C LEU A 189 -10.91 16.03 9.46
N GLN A 190 -10.24 16.38 10.56
CA GLN A 190 -10.47 17.65 11.26
C GLN A 190 -9.79 18.85 10.56
N ARG A 191 -8.90 18.62 9.60
CA ARG A 191 -8.18 19.68 8.90
C ARG A 191 -8.93 20.10 7.63
N PRO A 192 -9.07 21.42 7.36
CA PRO A 192 -9.82 21.91 6.20
C PRO A 192 -9.15 21.60 4.85
N ASN A 193 -7.85 21.30 4.85
CA ASN A 193 -7.04 20.95 3.68
C ASN A 193 -6.99 19.42 3.41
N PHE A 194 -7.71 18.61 4.19
CA PHE A 194 -7.87 17.18 3.94
C PHE A 194 -9.24 16.89 3.33
N HIS A 195 -9.26 16.23 2.18
CA HIS A 195 -10.49 15.86 1.48
C HIS A 195 -10.50 14.35 1.21
N LEU A 196 -11.63 13.70 1.43
CA LEU A 196 -11.80 12.26 1.27
C LEU A 196 -13.07 11.97 0.49
N ILE A 197 -12.95 11.17 -0.57
CA ILE A 197 -14.09 10.62 -1.30
C ILE A 197 -14.04 9.09 -1.17
N THR A 198 -15.04 8.52 -0.52
CA THR A 198 -15.24 7.05 -0.44
C THR A 198 -16.14 6.56 -1.56
N GLY A 199 -16.11 5.26 -1.87
CA GLY A 199 -16.81 4.71 -3.03
C GLY A 199 -16.22 5.16 -4.37
N ALA A 200 -14.98 5.66 -4.36
CA ALA A 200 -14.25 6.17 -5.51
C ALA A 200 -13.29 5.13 -6.08
N THR A 201 -13.67 4.49 -7.19
CA THR A 201 -12.79 3.51 -7.85
C THR A 201 -11.96 4.19 -8.94
N VAL A 202 -10.65 4.28 -8.72
CA VAL A 202 -9.71 4.83 -9.71
C VAL A 202 -9.39 3.78 -10.79
N HIS A 203 -9.45 4.19 -12.06
CA HIS A 203 -9.28 3.29 -13.22
C HIS A 203 -8.02 3.56 -14.03
N LYS A 204 -7.55 4.81 -14.05
CA LYS A 204 -6.45 5.24 -14.90
C LYS A 204 -5.77 6.49 -14.33
N ILE A 205 -4.46 6.61 -14.53
CA ILE A 205 -3.65 7.80 -14.26
C ILE A 205 -3.46 8.57 -15.57
N PHE A 206 -3.57 9.89 -15.52
CA PHE A 206 -3.27 10.79 -16.63
C PHE A 206 -1.82 11.21 -16.60
N PHE A 207 -1.23 11.30 -17.79
CA PHE A 207 0.17 11.64 -17.98
C PHE A 207 0.33 12.72 -19.04
N GLU A 208 1.31 13.59 -18.85
CA GLU A 208 1.78 14.55 -19.85
C GLU A 208 3.27 14.30 -20.14
N ASP A 209 3.62 14.32 -21.43
CA ASP A 209 5.01 14.26 -21.87
C ASP A 209 5.66 15.64 -21.71
N THR A 210 6.82 15.66 -21.06
CA THR A 210 7.64 16.86 -20.90
C THR A 210 9.06 16.60 -21.39
N SER A 211 9.86 17.66 -21.57
CA SER A 211 11.27 17.53 -21.98
C SER A 211 12.12 16.72 -20.99
N GLY A 212 11.70 16.60 -19.73
CA GLY A 212 12.38 15.87 -18.67
C GLY A 212 11.80 14.49 -18.34
N GLY A 213 10.79 14.03 -19.09
CA GLY A 213 10.11 12.75 -18.84
C GLY A 213 8.59 12.90 -18.76
N VAL A 214 7.94 11.92 -18.13
CA VAL A 214 6.48 11.83 -18.04
C VAL A 214 6.02 12.30 -16.66
N ILE A 215 5.02 13.19 -16.61
CA ILE A 215 4.45 13.72 -15.37
C ILE A 215 3.02 13.20 -15.19
N ALA A 216 2.71 12.65 -14.01
CA ALA A 216 1.34 12.29 -13.64
C ALA A 216 0.54 13.55 -13.28
N THR A 217 -0.54 13.83 -14.01
CA THR A 217 -1.34 15.07 -13.85
C THR A 217 -2.68 14.85 -13.18
N GLY A 218 -3.08 13.60 -12.97
CA GLY A 218 -4.37 13.29 -12.37
C GLY A 218 -4.81 11.86 -12.54
N VAL A 219 -6.08 11.60 -12.24
CA VAL A 219 -6.69 10.27 -12.34
C VAL A 219 -8.13 10.33 -12.86
N LEU A 220 -8.54 9.24 -13.51
CA LEU A 220 -9.93 8.97 -13.86
C LEU A 220 -10.52 8.00 -12.85
N ALA A 221 -11.64 8.37 -12.22
CA ALA A 221 -12.29 7.54 -11.22
C ALA A 221 -13.81 7.49 -11.41
N THR A 222 -14.43 6.39 -11.01
CA THR A 222 -15.88 6.33 -10.85
C THR A 222 -16.24 6.71 -9.41
N VAL A 223 -17.10 7.72 -9.25
CA VAL A 223 -17.63 8.20 -7.98
C VAL A 223 -19.15 8.31 -8.11
N ASN A 224 -19.91 7.66 -7.21
CA ASN A 224 -21.38 7.64 -7.26
C ASN A 224 -21.96 7.18 -8.62
N GLY A 225 -21.27 6.23 -9.28
CA GLY A 225 -21.67 5.72 -10.60
C GLY A 225 -21.27 6.59 -11.78
N GLU A 226 -20.74 7.79 -11.54
CA GLU A 226 -20.29 8.72 -12.59
C GLU A 226 -18.78 8.66 -12.75
N ILE A 227 -18.31 8.73 -14.00
CA ILE A 227 -16.88 8.86 -14.31
C ILE A 227 -16.49 10.33 -14.16
N LYS A 228 -15.49 10.60 -13.30
CA LYS A 228 -14.97 11.93 -13.01
C LYS A 228 -13.45 11.94 -13.16
N GLN A 229 -12.95 13.07 -13.66
CA GLN A 229 -11.52 13.36 -13.72
C GLN A 229 -11.13 14.19 -12.51
N PHE A 230 -10.00 13.83 -11.91
CA PHE A 230 -9.38 14.55 -10.80
C PHE A 230 -7.96 14.94 -11.20
N THR A 231 -7.59 16.20 -10.95
CA THR A 231 -6.29 16.76 -11.35
C THR A 231 -5.40 16.96 -10.12
N ALA A 232 -4.15 16.50 -10.20
CA ALA A 232 -3.12 16.76 -9.20
C ALA A 232 -2.19 17.86 -9.72
N THR A 233 -1.96 18.91 -8.93
CA THR A 233 -1.00 19.97 -9.30
C THR A 233 0.44 19.69 -8.87
N MET A 234 0.65 18.69 -8.00
CA MET A 234 1.96 18.22 -7.56
C MET A 234 2.16 16.74 -7.92
N GLU A 235 1.53 15.82 -7.19
CA GLU A 235 1.78 14.38 -7.38
C GLU A 235 0.51 13.52 -7.26
N VAL A 236 0.54 12.37 -7.95
CA VAL A 236 -0.39 11.26 -7.75
C VAL A 236 0.32 10.17 -6.96
N ILE A 237 -0.15 9.89 -5.75
CA ILE A 237 0.43 8.90 -4.83
C ILE A 237 -0.40 7.63 -4.84
N LEU A 238 0.20 6.49 -5.21
CA LEU A 238 -0.49 5.21 -5.27
C LEU A 238 -0.40 4.45 -3.94
N ALA A 239 -1.53 4.26 -3.29
CA ALA A 239 -1.69 3.56 -2.01
C ALA A 239 -2.85 2.55 -2.02
N ALA A 240 -3.16 1.98 -3.20
CA ALA A 240 -4.32 1.11 -3.42
C ALA A 240 -4.13 -0.33 -2.91
N GLY A 241 -2.94 -0.65 -2.38
CA GLY A 241 -2.56 -1.98 -1.91
C GLY A 241 -1.86 -2.81 -2.98
N VAL A 242 -1.26 -3.93 -2.56
CA VAL A 242 -0.31 -4.72 -3.36
C VAL A 242 -0.89 -5.28 -4.66
N PHE A 243 -2.21 -5.54 -4.73
CA PHE A 243 -2.86 -6.04 -5.94
C PHE A 243 -3.42 -4.93 -6.84
N ASN A 244 -3.97 -3.87 -6.25
CA ASN A 244 -4.62 -2.81 -7.02
C ASN A 244 -3.63 -1.78 -7.58
N THR A 245 -2.54 -1.48 -6.87
CA THR A 245 -1.51 -0.56 -7.36
C THR A 245 -0.89 -1.03 -8.68
N PRO A 246 -0.36 -2.26 -8.82
CA PRO A 246 0.18 -2.73 -10.10
C PRO A 246 -0.90 -2.81 -11.18
N LYS A 247 -2.11 -3.29 -10.85
CA LYS A 247 -3.25 -3.29 -11.78
C LYS A 247 -3.59 -1.89 -12.32
N LEU A 248 -3.51 -0.86 -11.48
CA LEU A 248 -3.74 0.51 -11.90
C LEU A 248 -2.60 1.04 -12.78
N LEU A 249 -1.35 0.74 -12.43
CA LEU A 249 -0.19 1.09 -13.26
C LEU A 249 -0.31 0.45 -14.65
N GLU A 250 -0.65 -0.83 -14.72
CA GLU A 250 -0.89 -1.58 -15.95
C GLU A 250 -1.98 -0.94 -16.81
N LYS A 251 -3.14 -0.65 -16.21
CA LYS A 251 -4.25 0.04 -16.89
C LYS A 251 -3.90 1.45 -17.35
N SER A 252 -2.89 2.05 -16.73
CA SER A 252 -2.39 3.38 -17.07
C SER A 252 -1.23 3.35 -18.08
N GLY A 253 -0.87 2.17 -18.60
CA GLY A 253 0.18 2.02 -19.61
C GLY A 253 1.59 1.87 -19.06
N ILE A 254 1.74 1.65 -17.75
CA ILE A 254 3.04 1.44 -17.10
C ILE A 254 3.28 -0.07 -16.96
N GLY A 255 3.95 -0.65 -17.96
CA GLY A 255 4.46 -2.05 -17.97
C GLY A 255 4.28 -2.77 -19.32
N VAL A 256 4.91 -3.94 -19.49
CA VAL A 256 4.90 -4.73 -20.73
C VAL A 256 4.09 -6.01 -20.56
N PHE A 257 2.81 -5.96 -20.88
CA PHE A 257 1.88 -7.07 -20.58
C PHE A 257 1.13 -7.62 -21.78
N HIS A 258 1.25 -6.98 -22.95
CA HIS A 258 0.74 -7.48 -24.24
C HIS A 258 1.87 -7.40 -25.27
N PRO A 259 2.94 -8.19 -25.13
CA PRO A 259 4.04 -8.14 -26.06
C PRO A 259 3.51 -8.42 -27.47
N PHE A 260 3.81 -7.54 -28.41
CA PHE A 260 3.62 -7.76 -29.85
C PHE A 260 4.60 -8.79 -30.39
N SER A 261 5.71 -9.03 -29.68
CA SER A 261 6.66 -10.10 -29.93
C SER A 261 5.94 -11.45 -29.94
N ARG A 262 6.31 -12.30 -30.90
CA ARG A 262 5.83 -13.67 -31.03
C ARG A 262 7.04 -14.59 -31.15
N GLY A 263 7.07 -15.62 -30.32
CA GLY A 263 8.06 -16.69 -30.37
C GLY A 263 7.57 -17.92 -31.11
N SER A 264 8.40 -18.97 -31.11
CA SER A 264 8.11 -20.28 -31.69
C SER A 264 8.66 -21.42 -30.84
N THR A 265 8.12 -22.61 -31.04
CA THR A 265 8.65 -23.86 -30.47
C THR A 265 8.68 -24.92 -31.57
N HIS A 266 9.83 -25.56 -31.76
CA HIS A 266 10.03 -26.59 -32.79
C HIS A 266 10.80 -27.78 -32.22
N ILE A 267 10.55 -28.97 -32.78
CA ILE A 267 11.34 -30.16 -32.44
C ILE A 267 12.79 -29.93 -32.87
N SER A 268 13.73 -30.32 -32.01
CA SER A 268 15.17 -30.16 -32.25
C SER A 268 15.79 -31.42 -32.88
N SER A 269 15.16 -32.58 -32.68
CA SER A 269 15.55 -33.86 -33.26
C SER A 269 14.35 -34.79 -33.42
N SER A 270 14.58 -35.98 -33.98
CA SER A 270 13.59 -37.05 -34.06
C SER A 270 13.49 -37.91 -32.80
N ASN A 271 14.37 -37.71 -31.81
CA ASN A 271 14.32 -38.41 -30.53
C ASN A 271 13.30 -37.74 -29.61
N ILE A 272 12.38 -38.52 -29.05
CA ILE A 272 11.27 -38.00 -28.23
C ILE A 272 11.72 -37.46 -26.87
N ASP A 273 12.87 -37.91 -26.38
CA ASP A 273 13.45 -37.50 -25.10
C ASP A 273 14.25 -36.19 -25.22
N ASP A 274 14.53 -35.73 -26.43
CA ASP A 274 15.28 -34.50 -26.65
C ASP A 274 14.38 -33.27 -26.44
N ALA A 275 14.90 -32.25 -25.75
CA ALA A 275 14.16 -31.03 -25.51
C ALA A 275 13.92 -30.25 -26.83
N PRO A 276 12.72 -29.70 -27.06
CA PRO A 276 12.46 -28.89 -28.25
C PRO A 276 13.23 -27.58 -28.18
N ASP A 277 13.49 -26.98 -29.36
CA ASP A 277 13.99 -25.63 -29.47
C ASP A 277 12.86 -24.64 -29.17
N ILE A 278 13.07 -23.75 -28.19
CA ILE A 278 12.09 -22.77 -27.71
C ILE A 278 12.71 -21.39 -27.83
N ASP A 279 12.23 -20.61 -28.79
CA ASP A 279 12.60 -19.20 -28.94
C ASP A 279 11.40 -18.30 -28.61
N PRO A 280 11.35 -17.72 -27.41
CA PRO A 280 10.26 -16.83 -27.01
C PRO A 280 10.31 -15.45 -27.68
N ARG A 281 11.43 -15.08 -28.34
CA ARG A 281 11.61 -13.80 -29.05
C ARG A 281 11.26 -12.55 -28.23
N PHE A 282 11.57 -12.54 -26.94
CA PHE A 282 11.27 -11.40 -26.05
C PHE A 282 11.81 -10.08 -26.61
N LEU A 283 10.98 -9.03 -26.57
CA LEU A 283 11.30 -7.66 -27.02
C LEU A 283 11.72 -7.54 -28.50
N SER A 284 11.49 -8.57 -29.32
CA SER A 284 11.87 -8.55 -30.74
C SER A 284 10.97 -7.65 -31.59
N HIS A 285 9.76 -7.32 -31.12
CA HIS A 285 8.94 -6.29 -31.74
C HIS A 285 9.36 -4.90 -31.20
N PRO A 286 9.67 -3.92 -32.06
CA PRO A 286 10.17 -2.60 -31.62
C PRO A 286 9.28 -1.89 -30.59
N ALA A 287 7.96 -2.05 -30.69
CA ALA A 287 7.03 -1.48 -29.71
C ALA A 287 7.19 -2.08 -28.30
N ASP A 288 7.52 -3.36 -28.18
CA ASP A 288 7.70 -3.98 -26.85
C ASP A 288 8.97 -3.47 -26.19
N LEU A 289 10.04 -3.33 -26.99
CA LEU A 289 11.29 -2.75 -26.54
C LEU A 289 11.09 -1.30 -26.11
N GLU A 290 10.34 -0.52 -26.89
CA GLU A 290 10.03 0.88 -26.57
C GLU A 290 9.18 1.01 -25.30
N ILE A 291 8.12 0.21 -25.15
CA ILE A 291 7.28 0.21 -23.94
C ILE A 291 8.10 -0.24 -22.73
N PHE A 292 8.95 -1.26 -22.88
CA PHE A 292 9.83 -1.72 -21.81
C PHE A 292 10.85 -0.64 -21.43
N ALA A 293 11.49 -0.01 -22.42
CA ALA A 293 12.46 1.06 -22.19
C ALA A 293 11.81 2.26 -21.50
N ARG A 294 10.64 2.70 -21.95
CA ARG A 294 9.86 3.77 -21.29
C ARG A 294 9.44 3.40 -19.87
N HIS A 295 9.09 2.14 -19.63
CA HIS A 295 8.77 1.65 -18.30
C HIS A 295 10.00 1.72 -17.37
N ILE A 296 11.16 1.23 -17.82
CA ILE A 296 12.41 1.31 -17.06
C ILE A 296 12.84 2.76 -16.84
N GLN A 297 12.70 3.62 -17.86
CA GLN A 297 12.96 5.05 -17.73
C GLN A 297 12.01 5.71 -16.73
N THR A 298 10.72 5.37 -16.74
CA THR A 298 9.75 5.88 -15.77
C THR A 298 10.06 5.39 -14.36
N LEU A 299 10.48 4.14 -14.18
CA LEU A 299 10.95 3.63 -12.88
C LEU A 299 12.21 4.37 -12.42
N GLU A 300 13.14 4.66 -13.32
CA GLU A 300 14.34 5.44 -12.99
C GLU A 300 14.00 6.91 -12.71
N THR A 301 13.07 7.52 -13.44
CA THR A 301 12.54 8.85 -13.16
C THR A 301 11.85 8.86 -11.80
N LEU A 302 11.03 7.87 -11.47
CA LEU A 302 10.39 7.72 -10.16
C LEU A 302 11.43 7.56 -9.03
N ARG A 303 12.53 6.85 -9.30
CA ARG A 303 13.67 6.72 -8.39
C ARG A 303 14.43 8.04 -8.20
N GLN A 304 14.58 8.81 -9.28
CA GLN A 304 15.33 10.07 -9.32
C GLN A 304 14.52 11.30 -8.94
N THR A 305 13.19 11.25 -9.03
CA THR A 305 12.30 12.21 -8.38
C THR A 305 12.66 12.16 -6.92
N ARG A 306 13.43 13.17 -6.50
CA ARG A 306 13.78 13.32 -5.10
C ARG A 306 12.46 13.35 -4.36
N TRP A 307 12.33 12.45 -3.39
CA TRP A 307 11.46 12.66 -2.26
C TRP A 307 11.98 13.89 -1.50
N GLU A 308 11.84 15.08 -2.08
CA GLU A 308 11.91 16.33 -1.34
C GLU A 308 10.60 16.45 -0.57
N ALA A 309 10.43 15.56 0.41
CA ALA A 309 9.97 16.04 1.68
C ALA A 309 10.98 17.13 2.06
N LYS A 310 10.68 18.38 1.71
CA LYS A 310 11.20 19.55 2.41
C LYS A 310 10.78 19.33 3.86
N SER A 311 11.59 18.59 4.60
CA SER A 311 11.41 18.40 6.03
C SER A 311 11.31 19.81 6.59
N PRO A 312 10.20 20.20 7.22
CA PRO A 312 10.30 21.25 8.21
C PRO A 312 11.38 20.74 9.16
N ARG A 313 12.43 21.53 9.40
CA ARG A 313 13.39 21.22 10.47
C ARG A 313 12.53 21.07 11.71
N PHE A 314 12.39 19.84 12.21
CA PHE A 314 11.69 19.59 13.45
C PHE A 314 12.45 20.37 14.52
N LEU A 315 11.81 21.40 15.07
CA LEU A 315 12.29 22.05 16.28
C LEU A 315 12.40 20.96 17.35
N PRO A 316 13.48 20.96 18.15
CA PRO A 316 13.57 20.07 19.30
C PRO A 316 12.40 20.40 20.23
N TYR A 317 11.62 19.38 20.60
CA TYR A 317 10.56 19.54 21.59
C TYR A 317 11.20 19.63 22.99
N PRO A 318 10.68 20.49 23.88
CA PRO A 318 11.18 20.64 25.26
C PRO A 318 11.02 19.37 26.10
#